data_AF-M1VD35-F1
#
_entry.id   AF-M1VD35-F1
#
_cell.length_a   1.000
_cell.length_b   1.000
_cell.length_c   1.000
_cell.angle_alpha   90.00
_cell.angle_beta   90.00
_cell.angle_gamma   90.00
#
_symmetry.space_group_name_H-M   'P 1'
#
loop_
_entity.id
_entity.type
_entity.pdbx_description
1 polymer ?
#
loop_
_entity_poly.entity_id
_entity_poly.type
_entity_poly.pdbx_seq_one_letter_code
_entity_poly.pdbx_strand_id
1 'polypeptide(L)'
;MKIISFTMVNNESEIIESFIRYNYNFIDEMVIIDNGCTDNTMQIIFNLIKEGYKISVYDESLEAYNQYRLDNKYLTKIIAEKNPDLIIPLDADEFLTADSNPRKLLEQLDLEKIHYVNWQWFVMTKKDDINESFIPRRMQYCFEKPVWHHSDGKPVTKCIISAKYYKKMNLKLSMGHHTVFGNPNVRIEHHNDLKFAHYRAISQEQLIYKTICYTIRDIATMENNIETAQRTNQMALIESGVDMWETAREASYSGYDCNVIHAPIDLSFCKENIVIKYNELSRETVAERVMKTGREMAVRAYNVERKQKEKKFLKPIIFVLDGFKGDEYIHPNPSNHLTILTEMYNVRGLLTDNHQIKFLKVNYRLIITPDFAKFLPHEFIVVPDTLDIEQVKSQYVGTGVDLSKIISLKEYRKEIGFIGNLYALLGFVPNMLNRIYLYIQRNGIANTIIKIKSRL
;
A
#
# COMPACT_ATOMS: atom_id res chain seq x y z
N MET A 1 17.91 23.24 -6.11
CA MET A 1 16.45 23.08 -5.90
C MET A 1 16.19 21.69 -5.38
N LYS A 2 15.31 21.52 -4.39
CA LYS A 2 14.90 20.23 -3.82
C LYS A 2 13.58 19.76 -4.42
N ILE A 3 13.61 18.63 -5.12
CA ILE A 3 12.47 18.03 -5.82
C ILE A 3 12.12 16.71 -5.16
N ILE A 4 10.86 16.57 -4.76
CA ILE A 4 10.33 15.34 -4.16
C ILE A 4 9.22 14.78 -5.03
N SER A 5 9.25 13.48 -5.34
CA SER A 5 8.06 12.82 -5.88
C SER A 5 7.12 12.36 -4.77
N PHE A 6 5.84 12.34 -5.08
CA PHE A 6 4.77 11.91 -4.21
C PHE A 6 3.93 10.85 -4.94
N THR A 7 3.88 9.63 -4.40
CA THR A 7 3.22 8.50 -5.07
C THR A 7 2.46 7.65 -4.07
N MET A 8 1.21 7.32 -4.39
CA MET A 8 0.42 6.35 -3.65
C MET A 8 0.42 5.03 -4.42
N VAL A 9 0.66 3.91 -3.74
CA VAL A 9 0.73 2.59 -4.36
C VAL A 9 -0.30 1.64 -3.77
N ASN A 10 -0.89 0.80 -4.63
CA ASN A 10 -1.73 -0.32 -4.23
C ASN A 10 -1.59 -1.46 -5.25
N ASN A 11 -0.64 -2.37 -4.98
CA ASN A 11 -0.30 -3.51 -5.82
C ASN A 11 0.25 -3.16 -7.21
N GLU A 12 1.48 -2.62 -7.21
CA GLU A 12 2.20 -2.10 -8.37
C GLU A 12 3.56 -2.81 -8.61
N SER A 13 3.73 -4.03 -8.09
CA SER A 13 5.01 -4.75 -8.11
C SER A 13 5.60 -4.95 -9.52
N GLU A 14 4.76 -4.99 -10.54
CA GLU A 14 5.12 -5.11 -11.95
C GLU A 14 5.82 -3.88 -12.55
N ILE A 15 5.63 -2.70 -11.96
CA ILE A 15 6.12 -1.44 -12.53
C ILE A 15 6.92 -0.62 -11.54
N ILE A 16 6.72 -0.80 -10.24
CA ILE A 16 7.30 0.05 -9.19
C ILE A 16 8.83 0.12 -9.24
N GLU A 17 9.51 -0.96 -9.61
CA GLU A 17 10.97 -0.94 -9.76
C GLU A 17 11.39 -0.07 -10.96
N SER A 18 10.72 -0.22 -12.10
CA SER A 18 10.95 0.61 -13.30
C SER A 18 10.72 2.08 -12.96
N PHE A 19 9.58 2.37 -12.31
CA PHE A 19 9.19 3.70 -11.86
C PHE A 19 10.27 4.35 -10.97
N ILE A 20 10.69 3.65 -9.92
CA ILE A 20 11.67 4.19 -8.97
C ILE A 20 13.01 4.41 -9.66
N ARG A 21 13.56 3.38 -10.31
CA ARG A 21 14.90 3.46 -10.91
C ARG A 21 15.00 4.54 -11.99
N TYR A 22 13.94 4.73 -12.78
CA TYR A 22 13.91 5.76 -13.80
C TYR A 22 13.74 7.16 -13.21
N ASN A 23 12.65 7.40 -12.47
CA ASN A 23 12.31 8.76 -12.02
C ASN A 23 13.35 9.33 -11.03
N TYR A 24 14.07 8.48 -10.29
CA TYR A 24 15.12 8.90 -9.37
C TYR A 24 16.32 9.60 -10.06
N ASN A 25 16.43 9.52 -11.38
CA ASN A 25 17.42 10.31 -12.13
C ASN A 25 17.12 11.82 -12.13
N PHE A 26 15.86 12.22 -11.86
CA PHE A 26 15.40 13.59 -12.01
C PHE A 26 14.91 14.23 -10.71
N ILE A 27 14.81 13.48 -9.62
CA ILE A 27 14.33 13.94 -8.32
C ILE A 27 15.36 13.63 -7.22
N ASP A 28 15.20 14.26 -6.06
CA ASP A 28 16.16 14.11 -4.94
C ASP A 28 15.68 13.12 -3.87
N GLU A 29 14.37 12.87 -3.79
CA GLU A 29 13.74 12.02 -2.77
C GLU A 29 12.36 11.57 -3.23
N MET A 30 11.97 10.34 -2.88
CA MET A 30 10.63 9.82 -3.14
C MET A 30 9.84 9.68 -1.84
N VAL A 31 8.56 10.02 -1.88
CA VAL A 31 7.60 9.70 -0.82
C VAL A 31 6.58 8.74 -1.37
N ILE A 32 6.51 7.55 -0.78
CA ILE A 32 5.56 6.50 -1.14
C ILE A 32 4.54 6.32 -0.02
N ILE A 33 3.25 6.38 -0.34
CA ILE A 33 2.17 5.94 0.54
C ILE A 33 1.76 4.52 0.14
N ASP A 34 1.94 3.57 1.05
CA ASP A 34 1.38 2.23 0.97
C ASP A 34 -0.10 2.28 1.34
N ASN A 35 -0.98 2.18 0.34
CA ASN A 35 -2.42 2.18 0.54
C ASN A 35 -2.98 0.74 0.60
N GLY A 36 -2.30 -0.12 1.35
CA GLY A 36 -2.72 -1.50 1.57
C GLY A 36 -2.22 -2.47 0.50
N CYS A 37 -0.98 -2.33 0.02
CA CYS A 37 -0.35 -3.32 -0.85
C CYS A 37 -0.34 -4.71 -0.20
N THR A 38 -0.80 -5.72 -0.93
CA THR A 38 -0.82 -7.14 -0.53
C THR A 38 0.12 -7.99 -1.38
N ASP A 39 0.52 -7.47 -2.54
CA ASP A 39 1.55 -8.05 -3.41
C ASP A 39 2.97 -7.67 -2.94
N ASN A 40 4.00 -7.98 -3.74
CA ASN A 40 5.38 -7.73 -3.37
C ASN A 40 5.87 -6.27 -3.57
N THR A 41 4.97 -5.31 -3.84
CA THR A 41 5.32 -3.89 -4.06
C THR A 41 6.21 -3.33 -2.96
N MET A 42 5.80 -3.54 -1.70
CA MET A 42 6.54 -3.02 -0.55
C MET A 42 7.88 -3.71 -0.35
N GLN A 43 7.96 -5.01 -0.65
CA GLN A 43 9.22 -5.74 -0.59
C GLN A 43 10.22 -5.17 -1.60
N ILE A 44 9.79 -4.86 -2.82
CA ILE A 44 10.61 -4.21 -3.84
C ILE A 44 11.07 -2.83 -3.37
N ILE A 45 10.16 -2.00 -2.83
CA ILE A 45 10.49 -0.67 -2.29
C ILE A 45 11.53 -0.75 -1.17
N PHE A 46 11.36 -1.66 -0.20
CA PHE A 46 12.32 -1.82 0.90
C PHE A 46 13.68 -2.32 0.41
N ASN A 47 13.71 -3.18 -0.61
CA ASN A 47 14.96 -3.59 -1.23
C ASN A 47 15.66 -2.42 -1.93
N LEU A 48 14.92 -1.55 -2.63
CA LEU A 48 15.47 -0.32 -3.22
C LEU A 48 15.97 0.65 -2.14
N ILE A 49 15.30 0.77 -0.99
CA ILE A 49 15.84 1.54 0.15
C ILE A 49 17.18 0.97 0.61
N LYS A 50 17.31 -0.37 0.71
CA LYS A 50 18.57 -1.03 1.08
C LYS A 50 19.67 -0.81 0.03
N GLU A 51 19.32 -0.63 -1.24
CA GLU A 51 20.27 -0.23 -2.30
C GLU A 51 20.75 1.22 -2.17
N GLY A 52 20.12 2.04 -1.31
CA GLY A 52 20.51 3.43 -1.06
C GLY A 52 19.60 4.48 -1.69
N TYR A 53 18.47 4.08 -2.30
CA TYR A 53 17.46 5.04 -2.77
C TYR A 53 16.82 5.76 -1.57
N LYS A 54 16.78 7.10 -1.64
CA LYS A 54 16.18 7.93 -0.58
C LYS A 54 14.65 7.94 -0.73
N ILE A 55 14.01 6.98 -0.08
CA ILE A 55 12.56 6.79 -0.13
C ILE A 55 12.00 6.86 1.30
N SER A 56 10.99 7.69 1.52
CA SER A 56 10.18 7.67 2.74
C SER A 56 8.88 6.92 2.47
N VAL A 57 8.54 5.96 3.33
CA VAL A 57 7.32 5.16 3.23
C VAL A 57 6.36 5.54 4.34
N TYR A 58 5.09 5.72 3.99
CA TYR A 58 3.99 5.87 4.94
C TYR A 58 2.96 4.77 4.74
N ASP A 59 2.40 4.27 5.84
CA ASP A 59 1.38 3.21 5.82
C ASP A 59 -0.02 3.79 6.03
N GLU A 60 -0.93 3.50 5.10
CA GLU A 60 -2.37 3.82 5.14
C GLU A 60 -3.23 2.56 4.96
N SER A 61 -2.69 1.37 5.24
CA SER A 61 -3.38 0.08 5.01
C SER A 61 -4.71 -0.07 5.75
N LEU A 62 -4.94 0.70 6.81
CA LEU A 62 -6.17 0.67 7.61
C LEU A 62 -7.28 1.59 7.07
N GLU A 63 -6.93 2.57 6.25
CA GLU A 63 -7.90 3.51 5.72
C GLU A 63 -8.69 2.87 4.57
N ALA A 64 -9.90 3.39 4.33
CA ALA A 64 -10.58 3.17 3.05
C ALA A 64 -9.90 4.03 1.98
N TYR A 65 -9.87 3.52 0.75
CA TYR A 65 -9.30 4.26 -0.38
C TYR A 65 -10.07 5.57 -0.58
N ASN A 66 -9.40 6.68 -0.31
CA ASN A 66 -9.93 8.02 -0.60
C ASN A 66 -8.76 8.88 -1.06
N GLN A 67 -8.47 8.84 -2.36
CA GLN A 67 -7.30 9.48 -2.96
C GLN A 67 -7.24 10.97 -2.64
N TYR A 68 -8.34 11.69 -2.86
CA TYR A 68 -8.41 13.13 -2.58
C TYR A 68 -7.99 13.49 -1.15
N ARG A 69 -8.54 12.79 -0.14
CA ARG A 69 -8.22 13.04 1.27
C ARG A 69 -6.76 12.70 1.57
N LEU A 70 -6.28 11.54 1.11
CA LEU A 70 -4.94 11.06 1.38
C LEU A 70 -3.88 11.93 0.70
N ASP A 71 -4.04 12.29 -0.58
CA ASP A 71 -3.12 13.17 -1.31
C ASP A 71 -2.93 14.49 -0.58
N ASN A 72 -4.04 15.14 -0.21
CA ASN A 72 -3.99 16.44 0.46
C ASN A 72 -3.43 16.35 1.90
N LYS A 73 -3.69 15.24 2.61
CA LYS A 73 -3.05 14.95 3.93
C LYS A 73 -1.53 14.87 3.77
N TYR A 74 -1.06 14.10 2.79
CA TYR A 74 0.37 13.86 2.63
C TYR A 74 1.12 15.01 1.98
N LEU A 75 0.52 15.75 1.04
CA LEU A 75 1.12 17.00 0.55
C LEU A 75 1.39 17.97 1.70
N THR A 76 0.41 18.16 2.59
CA THR A 76 0.58 19.02 3.77
C THR A 76 1.72 18.53 4.67
N LYS A 77 1.77 17.21 4.94
CA LYS A 77 2.81 16.58 5.75
C LYS A 77 4.20 16.71 5.12
N ILE A 78 4.34 16.42 3.83
CA ILE A 78 5.59 16.51 3.07
C ILE A 78 6.12 17.94 3.07
N ILE A 79 5.26 18.93 2.82
CA ILE A 79 5.64 20.35 2.85
C ILE A 79 6.18 20.73 4.24
N ALA A 80 5.51 20.29 5.31
CA ALA A 80 5.90 20.60 6.69
C ALA A 80 7.20 19.92 7.12
N GLU A 81 7.38 18.65 6.79
CA GLU A 81 8.49 17.84 7.31
C GLU A 81 9.74 17.88 6.44
N LYS A 82 9.57 18.06 5.13
CA LYS A 82 10.68 17.96 4.16
C LYS A 82 11.02 19.28 3.49
N ASN A 83 10.16 20.29 3.57
CA ASN A 83 10.35 21.63 2.99
C ASN A 83 10.94 21.60 1.55
N PRO A 84 10.31 20.88 0.60
CA PRO A 84 10.76 20.87 -0.80
C PRO A 84 10.52 22.21 -1.49
N ASP A 85 11.19 22.43 -2.63
CA ASP A 85 10.86 23.52 -3.55
C ASP A 85 9.73 23.09 -4.50
N LEU A 86 9.88 21.90 -5.11
CA LEU A 86 8.87 21.26 -5.96
C LEU A 86 8.44 19.91 -5.40
N ILE A 87 7.15 19.62 -5.54
CA ILE A 87 6.56 18.28 -5.36
C ILE A 87 5.99 17.84 -6.70
N ILE A 88 6.29 16.61 -7.10
CA ILE A 88 5.79 15.98 -8.31
C ILE A 88 4.89 14.80 -7.92
N PRO A 89 3.56 14.99 -7.85
CA PRO A 89 2.61 13.89 -7.76
C PRO A 89 2.74 13.00 -9.01
N LEU A 90 3.10 11.74 -8.81
CA LEU A 90 3.23 10.74 -9.86
C LEU A 90 2.49 9.48 -9.44
N ASP A 91 1.66 8.96 -10.32
CA ASP A 91 1.13 7.61 -10.20
C ASP A 91 2.24 6.59 -10.56
N ALA A 92 2.13 5.35 -10.08
CA ALA A 92 3.20 4.35 -10.24
C ALA A 92 3.47 3.95 -11.70
N ASP A 93 2.54 4.26 -12.60
CA ASP A 93 2.60 4.07 -14.05
C ASP A 93 3.00 5.36 -14.81
N GLU A 94 3.48 6.39 -14.12
CA GLU A 94 3.88 7.68 -14.70
C GLU A 94 5.40 7.93 -14.61
N PHE A 95 6.01 8.32 -15.74
CA PHE A 95 7.45 8.53 -15.89
C PHE A 95 7.72 9.95 -16.41
N LEU A 96 8.66 10.67 -15.81
CA LEU A 96 9.04 12.01 -16.27
C LEU A 96 9.70 11.93 -17.65
N THR A 97 9.18 12.65 -18.64
CA THR A 97 9.77 12.72 -19.98
C THR A 97 9.71 14.14 -20.51
N ALA A 98 10.60 14.47 -21.43
CA ALA A 98 10.68 15.82 -21.98
C ALA A 98 11.43 15.86 -23.30
N ASP A 99 11.30 16.99 -24.00
CA ASP A 99 12.03 17.28 -25.24
C ASP A 99 13.51 17.60 -24.97
N SER A 100 13.88 17.79 -23.69
CA SER A 100 15.26 17.90 -23.19
C SER A 100 15.38 17.24 -21.81
N ASN A 101 16.52 17.33 -21.14
CA ASN A 101 16.72 16.67 -19.84
C ASN A 101 15.65 17.13 -18.80
N PRO A 102 14.78 16.22 -18.28
CA PRO A 102 13.68 16.60 -17.38
C PRO A 102 14.12 17.35 -16.13
N ARG A 103 15.28 16.98 -15.55
CA ARG A 103 15.80 17.66 -14.37
C ARG A 103 16.08 19.15 -14.63
N LYS A 104 16.65 19.47 -15.80
CA LYS A 104 16.97 20.86 -16.16
C LYS A 104 15.72 21.71 -16.35
N LEU A 105 14.69 21.16 -16.98
CA LEU A 105 13.42 21.85 -17.16
C LEU A 105 12.72 22.09 -15.82
N LEU A 106 12.70 21.08 -14.94
CA LEU A 106 12.15 21.22 -13.59
C LEU A 106 12.84 22.37 -12.83
N GLU A 107 14.17 22.47 -12.89
CA GLU A 107 14.96 23.51 -12.23
C GLU A 107 14.72 24.94 -12.75
N GLN A 108 14.05 25.09 -13.90
CA GLN A 108 13.71 26.38 -14.51
C GLN A 108 12.27 26.82 -14.19
N LEU A 109 11.48 25.97 -13.53
CA LEU A 109 10.08 26.27 -13.21
C LEU A 109 9.95 27.44 -12.21
N ASP A 110 8.97 28.32 -12.46
CA ASP A 110 8.65 29.45 -11.59
C ASP A 110 7.95 29.01 -10.30
N LEU A 111 8.66 29.11 -9.18
CA LEU A 111 8.18 28.68 -7.86
C LEU A 111 6.98 29.50 -7.31
N GLU A 112 6.55 30.58 -7.97
CA GLU A 112 5.32 31.34 -7.64
C GLU A 112 4.13 30.97 -8.55
N LYS A 113 4.18 29.79 -9.19
CA LYS A 113 3.08 29.21 -9.97
C LYS A 113 2.88 27.73 -9.68
N ILE A 114 1.74 27.20 -10.11
CA ILE A 114 1.54 25.75 -10.30
C ILE A 114 1.75 25.44 -11.78
N HIS A 115 2.32 24.29 -12.08
CA HIS A 115 2.70 23.94 -13.45
C HIS A 115 1.90 22.75 -13.95
N TYR A 116 1.32 22.86 -15.14
CA TYR A 116 0.55 21.80 -15.78
C TYR A 116 1.38 21.20 -16.90
N VAL A 117 1.50 19.88 -16.90
CA VAL A 117 2.16 19.10 -17.95
C VAL A 117 1.15 18.15 -18.58
N ASN A 118 1.34 17.83 -19.85
CA ASN A 118 0.48 16.87 -20.54
C ASN A 118 0.94 15.43 -20.28
N TRP A 119 0.02 14.48 -20.43
CA TRP A 119 0.38 13.08 -20.59
C TRP A 119 0.96 12.82 -21.99
N GLN A 120 1.99 11.98 -22.03
CA GLN A 120 2.40 11.23 -23.23
C GLN A 120 1.91 9.80 -23.05
N TRP A 121 0.89 9.41 -23.81
CA TRP A 121 0.12 8.20 -23.53
C TRP A 121 0.69 6.98 -24.26
N PHE A 122 1.27 6.03 -23.53
CA PHE A 122 1.85 4.80 -24.09
C PHE A 122 0.81 3.68 -24.18
N VAL A 123 0.91 2.88 -25.25
CA VAL A 123 -0.04 1.81 -25.56
C VAL A 123 0.66 0.47 -25.77
N MET A 124 -0.06 -0.62 -25.51
CA MET A 124 0.43 -1.97 -25.78
C MET A 124 0.44 -2.27 -27.28
N THR A 125 1.50 -2.92 -27.77
CA THR A 125 1.60 -3.34 -29.17
C THR A 125 2.15 -4.76 -29.31
N LYS A 126 1.90 -5.41 -30.46
CA LYS A 126 2.53 -6.72 -30.77
C LYS A 126 4.05 -6.64 -30.96
N LYS A 127 4.63 -5.42 -30.98
CA LYS A 127 6.07 -5.19 -31.14
C LYS A 127 6.80 -5.12 -29.80
N ASP A 128 6.07 -5.11 -28.68
CA ASP A 128 6.66 -5.03 -27.34
C ASP A 128 7.42 -6.33 -27.03
N ASP A 129 8.67 -6.22 -26.55
CA ASP A 129 9.47 -7.39 -26.16
C ASP A 129 9.06 -7.88 -24.76
N ILE A 130 8.39 -9.03 -24.71
CA ILE A 130 7.94 -9.65 -23.46
C ILE A 130 9.08 -10.00 -22.49
N ASN A 131 10.31 -10.16 -22.99
CA ASN A 131 11.47 -10.47 -22.15
C ASN A 131 12.11 -9.23 -21.53
N GLU A 132 11.83 -8.04 -22.07
CA GLU A 132 12.30 -6.78 -21.49
C GLU A 132 11.47 -6.46 -20.24
N SER A 133 12.16 -6.43 -19.10
CA SER A 133 11.53 -6.23 -17.79
C SER A 133 11.39 -4.75 -17.44
N PHE A 134 12.20 -3.87 -18.05
CA PHE A 134 12.08 -2.43 -17.87
C PHE A 134 11.00 -1.86 -18.79
N ILE A 135 9.89 -1.43 -18.20
CA ILE A 135 8.67 -1.05 -18.94
C ILE A 135 8.93 0.00 -20.04
N PRO A 136 9.69 1.09 -19.81
CA PRO A 136 9.97 2.06 -20.86
C PRO A 136 10.81 1.53 -22.03
N ARG A 137 11.65 0.51 -21.83
CA ARG A 137 12.34 -0.15 -22.95
C ARG A 137 11.43 -1.12 -23.68
N ARG A 138 10.51 -1.79 -22.97
CA ARG A 138 9.54 -2.72 -23.57
C ARG A 138 8.50 -1.99 -24.42
N MET A 139 7.91 -0.92 -23.89
CA MET A 139 6.76 -0.23 -24.47
C MET A 139 7.19 1.14 -25.02
N GLN A 140 7.35 1.22 -26.34
CA GLN A 140 7.95 2.37 -27.03
C GLN A 140 7.00 3.13 -27.95
N TYR A 141 5.72 2.75 -27.95
CA TYR A 141 4.69 3.31 -28.81
C TYR A 141 3.71 4.13 -28.00
N CYS A 142 3.44 5.36 -28.45
CA CYS A 142 2.54 6.28 -27.77
C CYS A 142 1.65 7.02 -28.78
N PHE A 143 0.61 7.69 -28.28
CA PHE A 143 -0.18 8.59 -29.10
C PHE A 143 0.64 9.79 -29.58
N GLU A 144 0.43 10.17 -30.84
CA GLU A 144 1.05 11.34 -31.45
C GLU A 144 0.60 12.65 -30.79
N LYS A 145 -0.64 12.69 -30.33
CA LYS A 145 -1.26 13.87 -29.71
C LYS A 145 -1.57 13.61 -28.24
N PRO A 146 -1.56 14.66 -27.39
CA PRO A 146 -2.05 14.57 -26.02
C PRO A 146 -3.49 14.06 -25.99
N VAL A 147 -3.80 13.21 -25.01
CA VAL A 147 -5.17 12.76 -24.73
C VAL A 147 -6.03 13.91 -24.16
N TRP A 148 -7.35 13.79 -24.30
CA TRP A 148 -8.31 14.82 -23.87
C TRP A 148 -9.37 14.28 -22.91
N HIS A 149 -9.98 15.19 -22.15
CA HIS A 149 -11.16 14.89 -21.36
C HIS A 149 -12.38 14.69 -22.28
N HIS A 150 -13.10 13.58 -22.13
CA HIS A 150 -14.27 13.29 -22.96
C HIS A 150 -15.44 14.29 -22.76
N SER A 151 -15.47 14.98 -21.62
CA SER A 151 -16.54 15.93 -21.27
C SER A 151 -16.40 17.30 -21.95
N ASP A 152 -15.18 17.82 -22.10
CA ASP A 152 -14.94 19.18 -22.58
C ASP A 152 -13.90 19.28 -23.70
N GLY A 153 -13.28 18.16 -24.11
CA GLY A 153 -12.33 18.09 -25.21
C GLY A 153 -10.96 18.73 -24.93
N LYS A 154 -10.69 19.19 -23.70
CA LYS A 154 -9.41 19.80 -23.36
C LYS A 154 -8.34 18.75 -23.08
N PRO A 155 -7.04 19.05 -23.33
CA PRO A 155 -5.95 18.14 -22.99
C PRO A 155 -5.98 17.75 -21.51
N VAL A 156 -5.76 16.46 -21.23
CA VAL A 156 -5.59 15.99 -19.86
C VAL A 156 -4.22 16.44 -19.36
N THR A 157 -4.22 17.11 -18.21
CA THR A 157 -3.01 17.63 -17.60
C THR A 157 -2.76 17.00 -16.24
N LYS A 158 -1.52 17.10 -15.76
CA LYS A 158 -1.08 16.74 -14.41
C LYS A 158 -0.37 17.92 -13.78
N CYS A 159 -0.46 18.05 -12.47
CA CYS A 159 0.14 19.15 -11.72
C CYS A 159 1.56 18.83 -11.25
N ILE A 160 2.47 19.79 -11.41
CA ILE A 160 3.71 19.92 -10.62
C ILE A 160 3.51 21.08 -9.65
N ILE A 161 3.85 20.83 -8.38
CA ILE A 161 3.47 21.69 -7.27
C ILE A 161 4.67 22.45 -6.75
N SER A 162 4.65 23.78 -6.87
CA SER A 162 5.56 24.66 -6.12
C SER A 162 5.13 24.73 -4.66
N ALA A 163 5.89 24.09 -3.77
CA ALA A 163 5.45 23.72 -2.43
C ALA A 163 5.07 24.93 -1.55
N LYS A 164 5.91 25.97 -1.54
CA LYS A 164 5.65 27.20 -0.78
C LYS A 164 4.44 27.95 -1.32
N TYR A 165 4.33 28.04 -2.65
CA TYR A 165 3.21 28.71 -3.32
C TYR A 165 1.88 27.99 -3.07
N TYR A 166 1.87 26.65 -3.18
CA TYR A 166 0.71 25.82 -2.87
C TYR A 166 0.20 26.04 -1.44
N LYS A 167 1.11 26.07 -0.46
CA LYS A 167 0.77 26.36 0.94
C LYS A 167 0.28 27.80 1.13
N LYS A 168 0.99 28.79 0.57
CA LYS A 168 0.66 30.22 0.63
C LYS A 168 -0.73 30.51 0.06
N MET A 169 -1.10 29.85 -1.04
CA MET A 169 -2.39 30.00 -1.69
C MET A 169 -3.50 29.14 -1.08
N ASN A 170 -3.19 28.29 -0.10
CA ASN A 170 -4.11 27.33 0.53
C ASN A 170 -4.84 26.45 -0.50
N LEU A 171 -4.07 25.89 -1.43
CA LEU A 171 -4.61 25.05 -2.51
C LEU A 171 -4.92 23.63 -2.03
N LYS A 172 -5.74 22.95 -2.83
CA LYS A 172 -6.04 21.52 -2.76
C LYS A 172 -5.79 20.86 -4.10
N LEU A 173 -5.25 19.64 -4.09
CA LEU A 173 -5.01 18.84 -5.30
C LEU A 173 -6.26 18.01 -5.60
N SER A 174 -6.68 17.95 -6.86
CA SER A 174 -7.76 17.07 -7.31
C SER A 174 -7.35 15.60 -7.29
N MET A 175 -8.34 14.70 -7.26
CA MET A 175 -8.11 13.28 -7.56
C MET A 175 -7.46 13.13 -8.95
N GLY A 176 -6.57 12.14 -9.09
CA GLY A 176 -5.78 11.92 -10.31
C GLY A 176 -4.72 13.00 -10.58
N HIS A 177 -4.53 13.95 -9.66
CA HIS A 177 -3.53 15.02 -9.74
C HIS A 177 -3.68 15.96 -10.96
N HIS A 178 -4.88 16.08 -11.52
CA HIS A 178 -5.12 16.81 -12.77
C HIS A 178 -5.17 18.33 -12.62
N THR A 179 -5.61 18.83 -11.47
CA THR A 179 -5.78 20.27 -11.25
C THR A 179 -5.65 20.62 -9.78
N VAL A 180 -5.52 21.91 -9.49
CA VAL A 180 -5.59 22.46 -8.13
C VAL A 180 -6.81 23.38 -7.97
N PHE A 181 -7.33 23.46 -6.76
CA PHE A 181 -8.47 24.32 -6.42
C PHE A 181 -8.32 24.98 -5.05
N GLY A 182 -9.27 25.85 -4.70
CA GLY A 182 -9.35 26.53 -3.41
C GLY A 182 -9.04 28.02 -3.44
N ASN A 183 -8.32 28.51 -4.46
CA ASN A 183 -8.00 29.93 -4.61
C ASN A 183 -8.12 30.38 -6.08
N PRO A 184 -9.01 31.34 -6.41
CA PRO A 184 -9.22 31.79 -7.79
C PRO A 184 -8.04 32.60 -8.37
N ASN A 185 -7.15 33.10 -7.52
CA ASN A 185 -5.97 33.87 -7.94
C ASN A 185 -4.74 33.00 -8.19
N VAL A 186 -4.91 31.67 -8.21
CA VAL A 186 -3.81 30.74 -8.53
C VAL A 186 -3.30 31.03 -9.94
N ARG A 187 -1.98 31.13 -10.06
CA ARG A 187 -1.29 31.25 -11.34
C ARG A 187 -0.87 29.86 -11.80
N ILE A 188 -1.32 29.50 -12.99
CA ILE A 188 -1.04 28.21 -13.62
C ILE A 188 -0.23 28.47 -14.89
N GLU A 189 0.82 27.68 -15.09
CA GLU A 189 1.66 27.72 -16.29
C GLU A 189 1.65 26.35 -16.96
N HIS A 190 1.38 26.33 -18.26
CA HIS A 190 1.31 25.09 -19.04
C HIS A 190 2.62 24.85 -19.77
N HIS A 191 3.10 23.61 -19.71
CA HIS A 191 4.35 23.17 -20.34
C HIS A 191 4.05 22.08 -21.35
N ASN A 192 4.60 22.24 -22.55
CA ASN A 192 4.46 21.28 -23.65
C ASN A 192 5.72 20.45 -23.87
N ASP A 193 6.87 20.91 -23.37
CA ASP A 193 8.19 20.31 -23.49
C ASP A 193 8.51 19.36 -22.32
N LEU A 194 7.82 19.52 -21.18
CA LEU A 194 7.82 18.60 -20.05
C LEU A 194 6.48 17.84 -19.98
N LYS A 195 6.53 16.50 -19.86
CA LYS A 195 5.38 15.60 -19.95
C LYS A 195 5.51 14.47 -18.93
N PHE A 196 4.39 13.80 -18.63
CA PHE A 196 4.40 12.51 -17.93
C PHE A 196 4.07 11.41 -18.93
N ALA A 197 5.02 10.52 -19.20
CA ALA A 197 4.78 9.29 -19.93
C ALA A 197 3.91 8.36 -19.08
N HIS A 198 2.71 8.03 -19.57
CA HIS A 198 1.72 7.26 -18.83
C HIS A 198 1.54 5.87 -19.44
N TYR A 199 1.78 4.83 -18.63
CA TYR A 199 1.72 3.42 -19.01
C TYR A 199 0.52 2.72 -18.37
N ARG A 200 -0.70 3.13 -18.77
CA ARG A 200 -1.95 2.67 -18.16
C ARG A 200 -2.14 1.15 -18.08
N ALA A 201 -1.71 0.43 -19.11
CA ALA A 201 -1.78 -1.02 -19.17
C ALA A 201 -0.49 -1.54 -19.81
N ILE A 202 0.17 -2.48 -19.12
CA ILE A 202 1.49 -2.98 -19.54
C ILE A 202 1.51 -4.47 -19.85
N SER A 203 0.46 -5.21 -19.48
CA SER A 203 0.26 -6.62 -19.85
C SER A 203 -1.20 -7.04 -19.69
N GLN A 204 -1.54 -8.22 -20.24
CA GLN A 204 -2.86 -8.83 -20.08
C GLN A 204 -3.13 -9.20 -18.62
N GLU A 205 -2.14 -9.80 -17.96
CA GLU A 205 -2.21 -10.22 -16.56
C GLU A 205 -2.45 -9.02 -15.66
N GLN A 206 -1.73 -7.91 -15.91
CA GLN A 206 -1.93 -6.64 -15.19
C GLN A 206 -3.38 -6.19 -15.27
N LEU A 207 -3.94 -6.11 -16.48
CA LEU A 207 -5.33 -5.69 -16.64
C LEU A 207 -6.28 -6.61 -15.86
N ILE A 208 -6.08 -7.94 -15.97
CA ILE A 208 -6.94 -8.93 -15.33
C ILE A 208 -6.94 -8.75 -13.81
N TYR A 209 -5.77 -8.86 -13.16
CA TYR A 209 -5.78 -8.81 -11.69
C TYR A 209 -6.09 -7.43 -11.16
N LYS A 210 -5.69 -6.32 -11.82
CA LYS A 210 -6.05 -4.98 -11.37
C LYS A 210 -7.56 -4.83 -11.39
N THR A 211 -8.22 -5.28 -12.44
CA THR A 211 -9.69 -5.23 -12.56
C THR A 211 -10.36 -6.11 -11.50
N ILE A 212 -9.96 -7.38 -11.36
CA ILE A 212 -10.57 -8.30 -10.38
C ILE A 212 -10.35 -7.81 -8.94
N CYS A 213 -9.11 -7.47 -8.57
CA CYS A 213 -8.79 -7.03 -7.20
C CYS A 213 -9.45 -5.69 -6.87
N TYR A 214 -9.54 -4.79 -7.85
CA TYR A 214 -10.28 -3.54 -7.70
C TYR A 214 -11.75 -3.82 -7.40
N THR A 215 -12.44 -4.63 -8.21
CA THR A 215 -13.85 -4.97 -8.02
C THR A 215 -14.10 -5.60 -6.64
N ILE A 216 -13.23 -6.51 -6.18
CA ILE A 216 -13.33 -7.10 -4.83
C ILE A 216 -13.30 -6.03 -3.74
N ARG A 217 -12.38 -5.05 -3.86
CA ARG A 217 -12.26 -3.96 -2.88
C ARG A 217 -13.42 -2.98 -2.97
N ASP A 218 -13.84 -2.63 -4.18
CA ASP A 218 -14.93 -1.69 -4.44
C ASP A 218 -16.24 -2.16 -3.77
N ILE A 219 -16.60 -3.42 -3.96
CA ILE A 219 -17.76 -4.08 -3.32
C ILE A 219 -17.68 -4.02 -1.78
N ALA A 220 -16.48 -4.07 -1.21
CA ALA A 220 -16.29 -4.05 0.23
C ALA A 220 -16.39 -2.63 0.84
N THR A 221 -16.45 -1.58 0.02
CA THR A 221 -16.59 -0.19 0.48
C THR A 221 -18.03 0.30 0.42
N MET A 222 -18.35 1.33 1.21
CA MET A 222 -19.66 1.99 1.23
C MET A 222 -19.67 3.34 0.49
N GLU A 223 -18.59 3.70 -0.21
CA GLU A 223 -18.49 4.99 -0.91
C GLU A 223 -19.22 4.92 -2.28
N ASN A 224 -19.79 6.06 -2.71
CA ASN A 224 -20.43 6.16 -4.03
C ASN A 224 -19.35 6.16 -5.11
N ASN A 225 -19.40 5.19 -6.02
CA ASN A 225 -18.35 5.01 -7.03
C ASN A 225 -18.88 4.90 -8.47
N ILE A 226 -19.89 5.70 -8.84
CA ILE A 226 -20.45 5.69 -10.22
C ILE A 226 -19.36 5.94 -11.28
N GLU A 227 -18.29 6.67 -10.91
CA GLU A 227 -17.14 6.97 -11.76
C GLU A 227 -16.28 5.73 -12.12
N THR A 228 -16.51 4.57 -11.49
CA THR A 228 -15.75 3.32 -11.76
C THR A 228 -16.44 2.38 -12.73
N ALA A 229 -17.54 2.79 -13.37
CA ALA A 229 -18.24 1.98 -14.37
C ALA A 229 -17.30 1.41 -15.44
N GLN A 230 -16.20 2.11 -15.78
CA GLN A 230 -15.16 1.59 -16.68
C GLN A 230 -14.55 0.26 -16.18
N ARG A 231 -14.27 0.12 -14.88
CA ARG A 231 -13.71 -1.10 -14.29
C ARG A 231 -14.72 -2.24 -14.27
N THR A 232 -15.99 -1.96 -13.98
CA THR A 232 -17.07 -2.96 -14.04
C THR A 232 -17.31 -3.44 -15.47
N ASN A 233 -17.25 -2.54 -16.46
CA ASN A 233 -17.35 -2.92 -17.88
C ASN A 233 -16.15 -3.79 -18.31
N GLN A 234 -14.94 -3.45 -17.86
CA GLN A 234 -13.75 -4.30 -18.09
C GLN A 234 -13.90 -5.67 -17.44
N MET A 235 -14.49 -5.75 -16.25
CA MET A 235 -14.78 -7.02 -15.58
C MET A 235 -15.74 -7.89 -16.39
N ALA A 236 -16.81 -7.30 -16.93
CA ALA A 236 -17.75 -8.04 -17.79
C ALA A 236 -17.08 -8.61 -19.05
N LEU A 237 -16.12 -7.89 -19.64
CA LEU A 237 -15.31 -8.41 -20.74
C LEU A 237 -14.47 -9.59 -20.29
N ILE A 238 -13.77 -9.49 -19.15
CA ILE A 238 -12.98 -10.60 -18.59
C ILE A 238 -13.87 -11.84 -18.37
N GLU A 239 -15.06 -11.67 -17.80
CA GLU A 239 -16.00 -12.76 -17.51
C GLU A 239 -16.60 -13.39 -18.77
N SER A 240 -16.74 -12.61 -19.85
CA SER A 240 -17.26 -13.10 -21.13
C SER A 240 -16.29 -14.02 -21.89
N GLY A 241 -15.01 -14.07 -21.47
CA GLY A 241 -13.99 -14.91 -22.08
C GLY A 241 -13.56 -14.48 -23.49
N VAL A 242 -13.73 -13.19 -23.82
CA VAL A 242 -13.21 -12.61 -25.07
C VAL A 242 -11.68 -12.67 -25.11
N ASP A 243 -11.11 -12.40 -26.29
CA ASP A 243 -9.66 -12.32 -26.45
C ASP A 243 -9.07 -11.29 -25.47
N MET A 244 -8.33 -11.79 -24.48
CA MET A 244 -7.78 -10.97 -23.42
C MET A 244 -6.64 -10.07 -23.91
N TRP A 245 -5.98 -10.41 -25.02
CA TRP A 245 -4.93 -9.58 -25.59
C TRP A 245 -5.53 -8.35 -26.24
N GLU A 246 -6.56 -8.55 -27.07
CA GLU A 246 -7.29 -7.44 -27.67
C GLU A 246 -7.97 -6.58 -26.61
N THR A 247 -8.54 -7.19 -25.57
CA THR A 247 -9.13 -6.46 -24.43
C THR A 247 -8.07 -5.60 -23.70
N ALA A 248 -6.87 -6.15 -23.45
CA ALA A 248 -5.77 -5.41 -22.83
C ALA A 248 -5.28 -4.27 -23.73
N ARG A 249 -5.16 -4.53 -25.03
CA ARG A 249 -4.81 -3.50 -26.00
C ARG A 249 -5.85 -2.39 -26.00
N GLU A 250 -7.13 -2.69 -26.14
CA GLU A 250 -8.21 -1.69 -26.14
C GLU A 250 -8.27 -0.90 -24.83
N ALA A 251 -8.08 -1.57 -23.69
CA ALA A 251 -7.99 -0.92 -22.39
C ALA A 251 -6.80 0.06 -22.31
N SER A 252 -5.68 -0.27 -22.95
CA SER A 252 -4.52 0.63 -23.05
C SER A 252 -4.83 1.88 -23.87
N TYR A 253 -5.73 1.81 -24.86
CA TYR A 253 -6.15 2.98 -25.65
C TYR A 253 -7.23 3.81 -24.94
N SER A 254 -7.93 3.23 -23.95
CA SER A 254 -9.00 3.88 -23.17
C SER A 254 -10.07 4.59 -24.01
N GLY A 255 -10.36 4.10 -25.22
CA GLY A 255 -11.34 4.67 -26.14
C GLY A 255 -10.87 5.88 -26.95
N TYR A 256 -9.58 6.22 -26.90
CA TYR A 256 -9.00 7.26 -27.75
C TYR A 256 -8.72 6.74 -29.16
N ASP A 257 -9.19 7.49 -30.15
CA ASP A 257 -8.89 7.28 -31.58
C ASP A 257 -7.73 8.18 -32.00
N CYS A 258 -6.51 7.79 -31.63
CA CYS A 258 -5.29 8.54 -31.89
C CYS A 258 -4.32 7.73 -32.74
N ASN A 259 -3.62 8.42 -33.64
CA ASN A 259 -2.46 7.85 -34.32
C ASN A 259 -1.39 7.44 -33.31
N VAL A 260 -0.87 6.24 -33.46
CA VAL A 260 0.21 5.69 -32.64
C VAL A 260 1.53 5.82 -33.39
N ILE A 261 2.53 6.40 -32.72
CA ILE A 261 3.87 6.60 -33.25
C ILE A 261 4.91 5.87 -32.40
N HIS A 262 6.05 5.53 -33.00
CA HIS A 262 7.22 5.06 -32.26
C HIS A 262 7.96 6.28 -31.68
N ALA A 263 7.87 6.46 -30.36
CA ALA A 263 8.46 7.59 -29.66
C ALA A 263 8.84 7.15 -28.23
N PRO A 264 9.90 6.34 -28.09
CA PRO A 264 10.37 5.91 -26.77
C PRO A 264 10.81 7.09 -25.93
N ILE A 265 10.74 6.93 -24.60
CA ILE A 265 11.35 7.88 -23.67
C ILE A 265 12.87 7.92 -23.89
N ASP A 266 13.46 9.11 -23.86
CA ASP A 266 14.91 9.28 -24.01
C ASP A 266 15.65 8.87 -22.73
N LEU A 267 16.27 7.69 -22.77
CA LEU A 267 17.04 7.13 -21.66
C LEU A 267 18.44 7.73 -21.54
N SER A 268 18.91 8.53 -22.51
CA SER A 268 20.23 9.17 -22.46
C SER A 268 20.36 10.19 -21.31
N PHE A 269 19.22 10.62 -20.75
CA PHE A 269 19.18 11.50 -19.58
C PHE A 269 19.38 10.77 -18.24
N CYS A 270 19.38 9.44 -18.23
CA CYS A 270 19.68 8.66 -17.03
C CYS A 270 21.20 8.66 -16.76
N LYS A 271 21.59 8.74 -15.48
CA LYS A 271 23.00 8.77 -15.09
C LYS A 271 23.70 7.42 -15.34
N GLU A 272 22.95 6.35 -15.22
CA GLU A 272 23.42 4.97 -15.34
C GLU A 272 22.41 4.16 -16.18
N ASN A 273 22.86 3.04 -16.74
CA ASN A 273 21.97 2.12 -17.40
C ASN A 273 21.04 1.44 -16.38
N ILE A 274 19.73 1.51 -16.61
CA ILE A 274 18.74 0.94 -15.70
C ILE A 274 18.67 -0.58 -15.87
N VAL A 275 18.87 -1.31 -14.78
CA VAL A 275 18.74 -2.77 -14.70
C VAL A 275 17.69 -3.13 -13.66
N ILE A 276 16.73 -3.97 -14.04
CA ILE A 276 15.68 -4.49 -13.15
C ILE A 276 16.23 -5.73 -12.44
N LYS A 277 16.28 -5.67 -11.10
CA LYS A 277 16.85 -6.71 -10.21
C LYS A 277 15.78 -7.57 -9.56
N TYR A 278 14.56 -7.07 -9.40
CA TYR A 278 13.50 -7.72 -8.62
C TYR A 278 12.35 -8.21 -9.49
N ASN A 279 12.61 -8.49 -10.77
CA ASN A 279 11.61 -9.01 -11.71
C ASN A 279 10.93 -10.30 -11.22
N GLU A 280 11.64 -11.16 -10.49
CA GLU A 280 11.01 -12.37 -9.94
C GLU A 280 9.94 -12.04 -8.88
N LEU A 281 10.09 -10.93 -8.16
CA LEU A 281 9.07 -10.49 -7.18
C LEU A 281 7.81 -9.94 -7.85
N SER A 282 7.85 -9.57 -9.13
CA SER A 282 6.68 -9.06 -9.86
C SER A 282 5.85 -10.15 -10.55
N ARG A 283 6.37 -11.37 -10.65
CA ARG A 283 5.76 -12.51 -11.36
C ARG A 283 4.66 -13.25 -10.60
N GLU A 284 4.08 -12.63 -9.58
CA GLU A 284 2.92 -13.19 -8.89
C GLU A 284 1.77 -13.44 -9.86
N THR A 285 1.25 -14.65 -9.84
CA THR A 285 0.13 -15.05 -10.69
C THR A 285 -1.15 -14.29 -10.32
N VAL A 286 -2.09 -14.23 -11.26
CA VAL A 286 -3.44 -13.68 -11.01
C VAL A 286 -4.09 -14.37 -9.80
N ALA A 287 -3.96 -15.70 -9.69
CA ALA A 287 -4.52 -16.47 -8.59
C ALA A 287 -3.93 -16.08 -7.23
N GLU A 288 -2.62 -15.87 -7.15
CA GLU A 288 -1.95 -15.43 -5.92
C GLU A 288 -2.38 -14.02 -5.51
N ARG A 289 -2.47 -13.09 -6.46
CA ARG A 289 -2.93 -11.71 -6.22
C ARG A 289 -4.37 -11.66 -5.76
N VAL A 290 -5.26 -12.44 -6.38
CA VAL A 290 -6.67 -12.55 -5.97
C VAL A 290 -6.78 -13.18 -4.57
N MET A 291 -6.03 -14.26 -4.29
CA MET A 291 -5.98 -14.86 -2.96
C MET A 291 -5.52 -13.86 -1.89
N LYS A 292 -4.47 -13.08 -2.18
CA LYS A 292 -3.93 -12.04 -1.29
C LYS A 292 -4.95 -10.94 -1.01
N THR A 293 -5.64 -10.45 -2.04
CA THR A 293 -6.73 -9.47 -1.90
C THR A 293 -7.93 -10.05 -1.12
N GLY A 294 -8.32 -11.30 -1.37
CA GLY A 294 -9.37 -11.96 -0.59
C GLY A 294 -9.03 -12.10 0.89
N ARG A 295 -7.75 -12.39 1.20
CA ARG A 295 -7.25 -12.42 2.59
C ARG A 295 -7.28 -11.03 3.23
N GLU A 296 -6.89 -9.99 2.51
CA GLU A 296 -7.03 -8.60 2.97
C GLU A 296 -8.48 -8.30 3.37
N MET A 297 -9.44 -8.60 2.49
CA MET A 297 -10.86 -8.38 2.77
C MET A 297 -11.35 -9.19 3.98
N ALA A 298 -10.91 -10.44 4.12
CA ALA A 298 -11.23 -11.26 5.28
C ALA A 298 -10.66 -10.68 6.58
N VAL A 299 -9.47 -10.08 6.55
CA VAL A 299 -8.88 -9.37 7.69
C VAL A 299 -9.65 -8.08 8.01
N ARG A 300 -10.08 -7.33 7.00
CA ARG A 300 -10.95 -6.15 7.21
C ARG A 300 -12.28 -6.54 7.87
N ALA A 301 -12.92 -7.63 7.41
CA ALA A 301 -14.11 -8.17 8.06
C ALA A 301 -13.82 -8.65 9.50
N TYR A 302 -12.68 -9.32 9.72
CA TYR A 302 -12.22 -9.68 11.06
C TYR A 302 -12.08 -8.45 11.98
N ASN A 303 -11.56 -7.34 11.48
CA ASN A 303 -11.43 -6.10 12.25
C ASN A 303 -12.78 -5.52 12.68
N VAL A 304 -13.80 -5.59 11.81
CA VAL A 304 -15.18 -5.15 12.11
C VAL A 304 -15.76 -5.98 13.26
N GLU A 305 -15.64 -7.30 13.19
CA GLU A 305 -16.06 -8.24 14.25
C GLU A 305 -15.27 -8.02 15.55
N ARG A 306 -13.95 -7.83 15.45
CA ARG A 306 -13.08 -7.67 16.61
C ARG A 306 -13.37 -6.38 17.37
N LYS A 307 -13.75 -5.31 16.65
CA LYS A 307 -14.11 -4.00 17.21
C LYS A 307 -15.24 -4.11 18.25
N GLN A 308 -16.19 -5.02 18.06
CA GLN A 308 -17.31 -5.24 18.99
C GLN A 308 -16.86 -5.83 20.34
N LYS A 309 -15.70 -6.48 20.37
CA LYS A 309 -15.12 -7.14 21.57
C LYS A 309 -13.96 -6.34 22.18
N GLU A 310 -13.76 -5.09 21.77
CA GLU A 310 -12.64 -4.28 22.27
C GLU A 310 -12.84 -3.83 23.71
N LYS A 311 -11.72 -3.70 24.42
CA LYS A 311 -11.71 -3.13 25.77
C LYS A 311 -11.62 -1.61 25.66
N LYS A 312 -12.72 -0.91 25.92
CA LYS A 312 -12.90 0.53 25.62
C LYS A 312 -11.76 1.45 26.10
N PHE A 313 -11.15 1.16 27.25
CA PHE A 313 -10.11 2.00 27.85
C PHE A 313 -8.68 1.53 27.56
N LEU A 314 -8.50 0.53 26.71
CA LEU A 314 -7.18 0.06 26.28
C LEU A 314 -7.11 0.13 24.77
N LYS A 315 -6.10 0.84 24.25
CA LYS A 315 -5.85 0.84 22.82
C LYS A 315 -5.49 -0.57 22.33
N PRO A 316 -5.80 -0.89 21.07
CA PRO A 316 -5.59 -2.24 20.58
C PRO A 316 -4.09 -2.54 20.40
N ILE A 317 -3.69 -3.78 20.68
CA ILE A 317 -2.30 -4.24 20.55
C ILE A 317 -2.22 -5.58 19.82
N ILE A 318 -1.03 -5.94 19.37
CA ILE A 318 -0.67 -7.28 18.88
C ILE A 318 0.35 -7.88 19.85
N PHE A 319 0.29 -9.17 20.11
CA PHE A 319 1.36 -9.87 20.84
C PHE A 319 2.20 -10.72 19.90
N VAL A 320 3.48 -10.91 20.21
CA VAL A 320 4.30 -11.93 19.55
C VAL A 320 3.94 -13.31 20.08
N LEU A 321 3.75 -14.28 19.18
CA LEU A 321 3.45 -15.67 19.54
C LEU A 321 4.72 -16.35 20.09
N ASP A 322 4.61 -17.02 21.24
CA ASP A 322 5.74 -17.54 22.00
C ASP A 322 5.89 -19.07 21.98
N GLY A 323 5.14 -19.77 21.11
CA GLY A 323 5.23 -21.22 21.08
C GLY A 323 4.49 -21.89 19.93
N PHE A 324 5.08 -23.00 19.49
CA PHE A 324 4.57 -23.90 18.47
C PHE A 324 4.73 -25.34 18.95
N LYS A 325 4.02 -26.29 18.34
CA LYS A 325 4.21 -27.72 18.57
C LYS A 325 3.88 -28.54 17.32
N GLY A 326 4.37 -29.78 17.29
CA GLY A 326 4.09 -30.75 16.23
C GLY A 326 5.17 -30.71 15.15
N ASP A 327 5.61 -31.90 14.75
CA ASP A 327 6.68 -32.07 13.77
C ASP A 327 6.13 -32.19 12.34
N GLU A 328 5.06 -32.97 12.14
CA GLU A 328 4.39 -33.12 10.83
C GLU A 328 3.43 -31.95 10.53
N TYR A 329 2.67 -31.51 11.54
CA TYR A 329 1.74 -30.39 11.45
C TYR A 329 2.08 -29.37 12.52
N ILE A 330 2.52 -28.19 12.10
CA ILE A 330 2.82 -27.10 13.02
C ILE A 330 1.52 -26.53 13.56
N HIS A 331 1.33 -26.59 14.87
CA HIS A 331 0.21 -25.99 15.57
C HIS A 331 0.70 -24.86 16.49
N PRO A 332 -0.03 -23.74 16.56
CA PRO A 332 0.26 -22.72 17.56
C PRO A 332 0.05 -23.30 18.97
N ASN A 333 1.03 -23.09 19.83
CA ASN A 333 1.03 -23.56 21.22
C ASN A 333 1.49 -22.45 22.17
N PRO A 334 0.70 -21.36 22.28
CA PRO A 334 1.10 -20.25 23.14
C PRO A 334 1.20 -20.71 24.59
N SER A 335 2.12 -20.11 25.33
CA SER A 335 2.26 -20.35 26.76
C SER A 335 0.97 -19.98 27.51
N ASN A 336 0.80 -20.50 28.74
CA ASN A 336 -0.28 -20.05 29.62
C ASN A 336 -0.16 -18.57 29.94
N HIS A 337 1.08 -18.09 30.06
CA HIS A 337 1.37 -16.68 30.29
C HIS A 337 0.77 -15.84 29.16
N LEU A 338 1.12 -16.10 27.90
CA LEU A 338 0.56 -15.40 26.75
C LEU A 338 -0.96 -15.58 26.65
N THR A 339 -1.48 -16.78 26.93
CA THR A 339 -2.93 -17.02 26.95
C THR A 339 -3.64 -16.08 27.94
N ILE A 340 -3.12 -15.88 29.15
CA ILE A 340 -3.67 -14.95 30.14
C ILE A 340 -3.57 -13.51 29.64
N LEU A 341 -2.41 -13.09 29.11
CA LEU A 341 -2.22 -11.74 28.59
C LEU A 341 -3.21 -11.40 27.47
N THR A 342 -3.47 -12.34 26.56
CA THR A 342 -4.40 -12.14 25.45
C THR A 342 -5.84 -11.89 25.91
N GLU A 343 -6.25 -12.49 27.04
CA GLU A 343 -7.56 -12.24 27.66
C GLU A 343 -7.56 -10.98 28.53
N MET A 344 -6.42 -10.62 29.12
CA MET A 344 -6.29 -9.47 30.02
C MET A 344 -6.22 -8.13 29.28
N TYR A 345 -5.58 -8.07 28.11
CA TYR A 345 -5.41 -6.81 27.36
C TYR A 345 -6.27 -6.75 26.08
N ASN A 346 -6.29 -5.60 25.40
CA ASN A 346 -7.06 -5.41 24.16
C ASN A 346 -6.32 -5.96 22.93
N VAL A 347 -6.13 -7.28 22.87
CA VAL A 347 -5.31 -7.92 21.83
C VAL A 347 -6.13 -8.20 20.57
N ARG A 348 -5.67 -7.70 19.42
CA ARG A 348 -6.28 -7.96 18.10
C ARG A 348 -5.69 -9.16 17.38
N GLY A 349 -4.41 -9.49 17.60
CA GLY A 349 -3.77 -10.56 16.87
C GLY A 349 -2.52 -11.08 17.55
N LEU A 350 -1.96 -12.12 16.96
CA LEU A 350 -0.69 -12.73 17.32
C LEU A 350 0.25 -12.65 16.12
N LEU A 351 1.46 -12.13 16.31
CA LEU A 351 2.48 -12.01 15.28
C LEU A 351 3.43 -13.21 15.33
N THR A 352 3.76 -13.75 14.17
CA THR A 352 4.72 -14.85 13.99
C THR A 352 5.49 -14.66 12.69
N ASP A 353 6.73 -15.15 12.62
CA ASP A 353 7.50 -15.30 11.38
C ASP A 353 7.11 -16.60 10.62
N ASN A 354 6.60 -17.60 11.34
CA ASN A 354 6.14 -18.85 10.75
C ASN A 354 4.89 -18.69 9.83
N HIS A 355 5.13 -18.72 8.52
CA HIS A 355 4.08 -18.60 7.50
C HIS A 355 3.13 -19.80 7.40
N GLN A 356 3.44 -20.96 7.99
CA GLN A 356 2.58 -22.15 7.88
C GLN A 356 1.29 -22.05 8.70
N ILE A 357 1.30 -21.23 9.75
CA ILE A 357 0.16 -21.07 10.66
C ILE A 357 -0.55 -19.72 10.53
N LYS A 358 -0.15 -18.91 9.53
CA LYS A 358 -0.77 -17.60 9.30
C LYS A 358 -2.26 -17.76 8.99
N PHE A 359 -3.05 -16.81 9.46
CA PHE A 359 -4.52 -16.77 9.41
C PHE A 359 -5.26 -17.82 10.26
N LEU A 360 -4.55 -18.65 11.05
CA LEU A 360 -5.21 -19.43 12.10
C LEU A 360 -5.70 -18.51 13.22
N LYS A 361 -6.71 -18.97 13.98
CA LYS A 361 -7.21 -18.24 15.15
C LYS A 361 -6.87 -19.00 16.42
N VAL A 362 -6.28 -18.30 17.38
CA VAL A 362 -6.07 -18.81 18.74
C VAL A 362 -6.82 -17.91 19.71
N ASN A 363 -7.76 -18.51 20.45
CA ASN A 363 -8.65 -17.78 21.33
C ASN A 363 -9.34 -16.58 20.63
N TYR A 364 -9.82 -16.73 19.39
CA TYR A 364 -10.40 -15.65 18.57
C TYR A 364 -9.44 -14.52 18.12
N ARG A 365 -8.13 -14.63 18.40
CA ARG A 365 -7.11 -13.69 17.90
C ARG A 365 -6.50 -14.28 16.64
N LEU A 366 -6.44 -13.47 15.58
CA LEU A 366 -5.88 -13.90 14.30
C LEU A 366 -4.35 -13.97 14.41
N ILE A 367 -3.77 -15.07 13.96
CA ILE A 367 -2.32 -15.19 13.76
C ILE A 367 -1.98 -14.56 12.41
N ILE A 368 -1.01 -13.67 12.40
CA ILE A 368 -0.56 -12.94 11.22
C ILE A 368 0.95 -12.94 11.13
N THR A 369 1.44 -12.73 9.92
CA THR A 369 2.86 -12.52 9.62
C THR A 369 3.15 -11.03 9.44
N PRO A 370 4.43 -10.60 9.45
CA PRO A 370 4.81 -9.18 9.34
C PRO A 370 4.14 -8.43 8.20
N ASP A 371 4.00 -9.05 7.03
CA ASP A 371 3.34 -8.51 5.84
C ASP A 371 1.85 -8.17 6.06
N PHE A 372 1.20 -8.81 7.04
CA PHE A 372 -0.20 -8.55 7.40
C PHE A 372 -0.38 -7.73 8.69
N ALA A 373 0.69 -7.37 9.40
CA ALA A 373 0.61 -6.60 10.64
C ALA A 373 -0.06 -5.23 10.45
N LYS A 374 0.24 -4.57 9.33
CA LYS A 374 -0.34 -3.28 8.94
C LYS A 374 -1.87 -3.31 8.74
N PHE A 375 -2.45 -4.47 8.47
CA PHE A 375 -3.91 -4.62 8.32
C PHE A 375 -4.65 -4.84 9.64
N LEU A 376 -3.96 -4.98 10.77
CA LEU A 376 -4.58 -5.04 12.09
C LEU A 376 -4.37 -3.69 12.79
N PRO A 377 -5.43 -2.97 13.21
CA PRO A 377 -5.25 -1.77 14.04
C PRO A 377 -4.53 -2.10 15.34
N HIS A 378 -3.39 -1.45 15.56
CA HIS A 378 -2.60 -1.62 16.78
C HIS A 378 -1.78 -0.37 17.09
N GLU A 379 -1.59 -0.09 18.37
CA GLU A 379 -0.65 0.91 18.85
C GLU A 379 0.75 0.32 19.00
N PHE A 380 0.84 -0.88 19.58
CA PHE A 380 2.08 -1.57 19.88
C PHE A 380 2.05 -3.05 19.47
N ILE A 381 3.23 -3.58 19.17
CA ILE A 381 3.51 -5.02 19.08
C ILE A 381 4.26 -5.38 20.36
N VAL A 382 3.61 -6.13 21.24
CA VAL A 382 4.11 -6.41 22.58
C VAL A 382 4.79 -7.78 22.62
N VAL A 383 6.03 -7.80 23.10
CA VAL A 383 6.80 -9.02 23.32
C VAL A 383 6.49 -9.56 24.73
N PRO A 384 5.97 -10.80 24.87
CA PRO A 384 5.73 -11.40 26.17
C PRO A 384 7.06 -11.72 26.88
N ASP A 385 7.03 -11.83 28.21
CA ASP A 385 8.23 -12.10 29.04
C ASP A 385 8.87 -13.48 28.76
N THR A 386 8.18 -14.33 27.98
CA THR A 386 8.66 -15.64 27.51
C THR A 386 9.63 -15.54 26.33
N LEU A 387 9.80 -14.36 25.72
CA LEU A 387 10.68 -14.11 24.58
C LEU A 387 11.67 -12.98 24.88
N ASP A 388 12.82 -13.03 24.21
CA ASP A 388 13.80 -11.94 24.24
C ASP A 388 13.42 -10.83 23.23
N ILE A 389 13.31 -9.60 23.71
CA ILE A 389 12.87 -8.47 22.87
C ILE A 389 13.88 -8.11 21.78
N GLU A 390 15.19 -8.22 22.05
CA GLU A 390 16.22 -7.83 21.08
C GLU A 390 16.32 -8.87 19.97
N GLN A 391 16.19 -10.16 20.31
CA GLN A 391 16.07 -11.23 19.33
C GLN A 391 14.83 -11.02 18.44
N VAL A 392 13.68 -10.69 19.03
CA VAL A 392 12.45 -10.42 18.29
C VAL A 392 12.59 -9.21 17.36
N LYS A 393 13.17 -8.10 17.84
CA LYS A 393 13.42 -6.93 17.00
C LYS A 393 14.33 -7.28 15.84
N SER A 394 15.40 -8.04 16.09
CA SER A 394 16.33 -8.50 15.05
C SER A 394 15.64 -9.37 13.99
N GLN A 395 14.70 -10.24 14.39
CA GLN A 395 13.93 -11.08 13.45
C GLN A 395 13.07 -10.25 12.50
N TYR A 396 12.53 -9.12 12.96
CA TYR A 396 11.62 -8.30 12.17
C TYR A 396 12.32 -7.16 11.40
N VAL A 397 13.65 -7.04 11.48
CA VAL A 397 14.41 -6.05 10.71
C VAL A 397 14.16 -6.25 9.21
N GLY A 398 13.76 -5.18 8.53
CA GLY A 398 13.56 -5.19 7.07
C GLY A 398 12.33 -5.96 6.60
N THR A 399 11.42 -6.35 7.52
CA THR A 399 10.13 -6.98 7.17
C THR A 399 9.02 -5.98 6.88
N GLY A 400 9.28 -4.68 7.09
CA GLY A 400 8.30 -3.60 6.96
C GLY A 400 7.55 -3.28 8.26
N VAL A 401 7.73 -4.08 9.31
CA VAL A 401 7.21 -3.76 10.65
C VAL A 401 7.99 -2.59 11.25
N ASP A 402 7.25 -1.63 11.81
CA ASP A 402 7.82 -0.50 12.55
C ASP A 402 8.41 -0.98 13.88
N LEU A 403 9.74 -1.14 13.92
CA LEU A 403 10.47 -1.61 15.10
C LEU A 403 10.30 -0.68 16.30
N SER A 404 9.95 0.60 16.11
CA SER A 404 9.71 1.53 17.22
C SER A 404 8.43 1.21 17.99
N LYS A 405 7.50 0.46 17.37
CA LYS A 405 6.27 -0.03 18.01
C LYS A 405 6.45 -1.37 18.72
N ILE A 406 7.60 -2.02 18.58
CA ILE A 406 7.91 -3.29 19.25
C ILE A 406 8.46 -2.99 20.65
N ILE A 407 7.66 -3.28 21.66
CA ILE A 407 7.98 -3.01 23.07
C ILE A 407 7.81 -4.24 23.95
N SER A 408 8.50 -4.26 25.09
CA SER A 408 8.36 -5.32 26.09
C SER A 408 7.02 -5.21 26.81
N LEU A 409 6.55 -6.32 27.39
CA LEU A 409 5.37 -6.30 28.27
C LEU A 409 5.52 -5.30 29.43
N LYS A 410 6.73 -5.18 29.99
CA LYS A 410 7.04 -4.23 31.06
C LYS A 410 6.84 -2.78 30.62
N GLU A 411 7.33 -2.42 29.44
CA GLU A 411 7.15 -1.08 28.87
C GLU A 411 5.68 -0.82 28.56
N TYR A 412 4.97 -1.77 27.95
CA TYR A 412 3.55 -1.62 27.68
C TYR A 412 2.73 -1.38 28.96
N ARG A 413 3.03 -2.10 30.05
CA ARG A 413 2.40 -1.87 31.36
C ARG A 413 2.67 -0.47 31.90
N LYS A 414 3.86 0.09 31.64
CA LYS A 414 4.20 1.46 32.00
C LYS A 414 3.39 2.47 31.17
N GLU A 415 3.26 2.25 29.86
CA GLU A 415 2.50 3.11 28.94
C GLU A 415 1.02 3.24 29.35
N ILE A 416 0.36 2.13 29.72
CA ILE A 416 -1.05 2.18 30.15
C ILE A 416 -1.25 2.65 31.60
N GLY A 417 -0.16 2.78 32.36
CA GLY A 417 -0.15 3.27 33.74
C GLY A 417 -0.95 2.40 34.74
N PHE A 418 -1.04 2.89 35.98
CA PHE A 418 -1.75 2.17 37.04
C PHE A 418 -3.23 1.92 36.71
N ILE A 419 -3.92 2.94 36.20
CA ILE A 419 -5.35 2.88 35.87
C ILE A 419 -5.61 1.85 34.78
N GLY A 420 -4.82 1.84 33.71
CA GLY A 420 -4.98 0.88 32.61
C GLY A 420 -4.73 -0.57 33.05
N ASN A 421 -3.71 -0.79 33.89
CA ASN A 421 -3.46 -2.12 34.46
C ASN A 421 -4.58 -2.60 35.38
N LEU A 422 -5.10 -1.71 36.25
CA LEU A 422 -6.23 -2.04 37.13
C LEU A 422 -7.48 -2.37 36.32
N TYR A 423 -7.79 -1.58 35.29
CA TYR A 423 -8.90 -1.85 34.38
C TYR A 423 -8.74 -3.19 33.65
N ALA A 424 -7.53 -3.50 33.16
CA ALA A 424 -7.23 -4.77 32.50
C ALA A 424 -7.51 -5.97 33.42
N LEU A 425 -7.08 -5.87 34.69
CA LEU A 425 -7.28 -6.90 35.70
C LEU A 425 -8.76 -7.07 36.10
N LEU A 426 -9.45 -5.95 36.36
CA LEU A 426 -10.89 -5.96 36.69
C LEU A 426 -11.74 -6.54 35.57
N GLY A 427 -11.38 -6.26 34.31
CA GLY A 427 -12.04 -6.84 33.14
C GLY A 427 -11.65 -8.30 32.86
N PHE A 428 -10.53 -8.79 33.38
CA PHE A 428 -10.06 -10.15 33.15
C PHE A 428 -10.85 -11.19 33.95
N VAL A 429 -11.03 -10.95 35.26
CA VAL A 429 -11.65 -11.94 36.17
C VAL A 429 -13.06 -12.36 35.73
N PRO A 430 -14.01 -11.44 35.44
CA PRO A 430 -15.36 -11.82 35.00
C PRO A 430 -15.36 -12.56 33.66
N ASN A 431 -14.51 -12.13 32.71
CA ASN A 431 -14.40 -12.75 31.40
C ASN A 431 -13.85 -14.18 31.49
N MET A 432 -12.86 -14.41 32.35
CA MET A 432 -12.31 -15.75 32.57
C MET A 432 -13.31 -16.66 33.27
N LEU A 433 -14.03 -16.17 34.28
CA LEU A 433 -15.08 -16.94 34.93
C LEU A 433 -16.18 -17.32 33.94
N ASN A 434 -16.63 -16.39 33.10
CA ASN A 434 -17.60 -16.67 32.05
C ASN A 434 -17.05 -17.69 31.03
N ARG A 435 -15.78 -17.58 30.64
CA ARG A 435 -15.14 -18.54 29.72
C ARG A 435 -15.06 -19.94 30.32
N ILE A 436 -14.70 -20.06 31.59
CA ILE A 436 -14.68 -21.33 32.32
C ILE A 436 -16.10 -21.89 32.42
N TYR A 437 -17.09 -21.05 32.76
CA TYR A 437 -18.50 -21.44 32.82
C TYR A 437 -19.00 -21.99 31.48
N LEU A 438 -18.78 -21.27 30.36
CA LEU A 438 -19.14 -21.73 29.02
C LEU A 438 -18.41 -23.03 28.64
N TYR A 439 -17.17 -23.21 29.08
CA TYR A 439 -16.42 -24.43 28.85
C TYR A 439 -16.98 -25.61 29.67
N ILE A 440 -17.38 -25.38 30.93
CA ILE A 440 -18.04 -26.37 31.78
C ILE A 440 -19.38 -26.78 31.16
N GLN A 441 -20.18 -25.83 30.71
CA GLN A 441 -21.45 -26.12 30.04
C GLN A 441 -21.26 -27.00 28.80
N ARG A 442 -20.22 -26.73 28.01
CA ARG A 442 -19.97 -27.47 26.75
C ARG A 442 -19.32 -28.85 26.95
N ASN A 443 -18.40 -28.99 27.91
CA ASN A 443 -17.55 -30.19 28.00
C ASN A 443 -17.71 -30.96 29.33
N GLY A 444 -18.50 -30.44 30.28
CA GLY A 444 -18.67 -31.01 31.61
C GLY A 444 -17.55 -30.64 32.59
N ILE A 445 -17.84 -30.75 33.89
CA ILE A 445 -16.93 -30.39 34.98
C ILE A 445 -15.67 -31.27 34.98
N ALA A 446 -15.82 -32.58 34.81
CA ALA A 446 -14.70 -33.53 34.85
C ALA A 446 -13.63 -33.24 33.78
N ASN A 447 -14.06 -33.06 32.52
CA ASN A 447 -13.15 -32.72 31.42
C ASN A 447 -12.52 -31.33 31.57
N THR A 448 -13.24 -30.41 32.22
CA THR A 448 -12.70 -29.08 32.54
C THR A 448 -11.55 -29.19 33.54
N ILE A 449 -11.72 -29.96 34.61
CA ILE A 449 -10.68 -30.19 35.62
C ILE A 449 -9.46 -30.88 34.98
N ILE A 450 -9.67 -31.90 34.14
CA ILE A 450 -8.56 -32.60 33.44
C ILE A 450 -7.77 -31.62 32.57
N LYS A 451 -8.44 -30.77 31.81
CA LYS A 451 -7.79 -29.78 30.94
C LYS A 451 -7.06 -28.68 31.71
N ILE A 452 -7.60 -28.24 32.84
CA ILE A 452 -6.92 -27.27 33.71
C ILE A 452 -5.66 -27.91 34.27
N LYS A 453 -5.75 -29.15 34.77
CA LYS A 453 -4.59 -29.92 35.27
C LYS A 453 -3.53 -30.19 34.21
N SER A 454 -3.91 -30.36 32.94
CA SER A 454 -2.93 -30.58 31.86
C SER A 454 -2.25 -29.29 31.39
N ARG A 455 -2.69 -28.13 31.89
CA ARG A 455 -2.08 -26.83 31.59
C ARG A 455 -1.36 -26.23 32.78
N LEU A 456 -1.80 -26.47 34.01
CA LEU A 456 -1.01 -26.19 35.22
C LEU A 456 0.23 -27.07 35.24
#